data_AF-A0A1V5DQ55-F1
#
_entry.id   AF-A0A1V5DQ55-F1
#
_cell.length_a   1.000
_cell.length_b   1.000
_cell.length_c   1.000
_cell.angle_alpha   90.00
_cell.angle_beta   90.00
_cell.angle_gamma   90.00
#
_symmetry.space_group_name_H-M   'P 1'
#
loop_
_entity.id
_entity.type
_entity.pdbx_description
1 polymer ?
#
loop_
_entity_poly.entity_id
_entity_poly.type
_entity_poly.pdbx_seq_one_letter_code
_entity_poly.pdbx_strand_id
1 'polypeptide(L)' 'MKNSKIRTFQSRLKEDMKDQEFKAHYQEERQALILAMKIAKLREKKSLSQLQLAKLMGTSQQAISRLESGEY' A
#
# COMPACT_ATOMS: atom_id res chain seq x y z
N MET A 1 18.59 10.20 -34.92
CA MET A 1 17.77 10.89 -33.90
C MET A 1 17.67 9.96 -32.69
N LYS A 2 18.30 10.31 -31.57
CA LYS A 2 18.23 9.47 -30.35
C LYS A 2 16.82 9.57 -29.79
N ASN A 3 16.04 8.50 -29.92
CA ASN A 3 14.75 8.36 -29.24
C ASN A 3 15.00 8.40 -27.73
N SER A 4 14.82 9.57 -27.12
CA SER A 4 14.77 9.69 -25.67
C SER A 4 13.51 8.98 -25.20
N LYS A 5 13.65 7.68 -24.87
CA LYS A 5 12.57 6.91 -24.26
C LYS A 5 12.17 7.64 -22.98
N ILE A 6 10.95 8.17 -22.96
CA ILE A 6 10.36 8.77 -21.75
C ILE A 6 10.48 7.74 -20.62
N ARG A 7 11.25 8.08 -19.59
CA ARG A 7 11.43 7.22 -18.41
C ARG A 7 10.17 7.32 -17.57
N THR A 8 9.30 6.32 -17.67
CA THR A 8 8.10 6.20 -16.85
C THR A 8 8.43 5.53 -15.52
N PHE A 9 7.59 5.75 -14.50
CA PHE A 9 7.67 5.02 -13.23
C PHE A 9 7.71 3.50 -13.47
N GLN A 10 6.82 3.01 -14.33
CA GLN A 10 6.76 1.57 -14.68
C GLN A 10 8.06 1.06 -15.29
N SER A 11 8.67 1.84 -16.20
CA SER A 11 9.95 1.47 -16.79
C SER A 11 11.08 1.42 -15.76
N ARG A 12 11.07 2.34 -14.78
CA ARG A 12 12.08 2.33 -13.72
C ARG A 12 11.86 1.21 -12.72
N LEU A 13 10.62 1.03 -12.25
CA LEU A 13 10.27 -0.06 -11.35
C LEU A 13 10.65 -1.42 -11.96
N LYS A 14 10.42 -1.63 -13.26
CA LYS A 14 10.84 -2.86 -13.94
C LYS A 14 12.35 -3.10 -13.89
N GLU A 15 13.16 -2.04 -13.96
CA GLU A 15 14.61 -2.13 -13.81
C GLU A 15 15.01 -2.39 -12.36
N ASP A 16 14.40 -1.72 -11.38
CA ASP A 16 14.65 -1.94 -9.94
C ASP A 16 14.31 -3.37 -9.51
N MET A 17 13.24 -3.94 -10.06
CA MET A 17 12.80 -5.32 -9.79
C MET A 17 13.77 -6.40 -10.31
N LYS A 18 14.83 -6.04 -11.04
CA LYS A 18 15.92 -6.97 -11.40
C LYS A 18 16.84 -7.26 -10.22
N ASP A 19 16.96 -6.32 -9.30
CA ASP A 19 17.68 -6.51 -8.04
C ASP A 19 16.84 -7.42 -7.11
N GLN A 20 17.44 -8.51 -6.63
CA GLN A 20 16.73 -9.51 -5.85
C GLN A 20 16.36 -9.01 -4.44
N GLU A 21 17.22 -8.19 -3.82
CA GLU A 21 16.99 -7.62 -2.49
C GLU A 21 15.87 -6.58 -2.56
N PHE A 22 15.95 -5.67 -3.53
CA PHE A 22 14.87 -4.71 -3.80
C PHE A 22 13.55 -5.42 -4.07
N LYS A 23 13.55 -6.46 -4.91
CA LYS A 23 12.36 -7.21 -5.25
C LYS A 23 11.73 -7.88 -4.02
N ALA A 24 12.54 -8.43 -3.11
CA ALA A 24 12.04 -9.06 -1.90
C ALA A 24 11.32 -8.05 -1.00
N HIS A 25 11.97 -6.94 -0.68
CA HIS A 25 11.38 -5.87 0.13
C HIS A 25 10.15 -5.24 -0.54
N TYR A 26 10.20 -4.99 -1.85
CA TYR A 26 9.06 -4.47 -2.60
C TYR A 26 7.86 -5.42 -2.52
N GLN A 27 8.07 -6.73 -2.61
CA GLN A 27 6.99 -7.70 -2.52
C GLN A 27 6.36 -7.77 -1.12
N GLU A 28 7.19 -7.72 -0.07
CA GLU A 28 6.75 -7.67 1.32
C GLU A 28 5.86 -6.44 1.58
N GLU A 29 6.37 -5.24 1.28
CA GLU A 29 5.63 -3.99 1.43
C GLU A 29 4.34 -3.96 0.59
N ARG A 30 4.41 -4.48 -0.64
CA ARG A 30 3.24 -4.56 -1.52
C ARG A 30 2.15 -5.45 -0.93
N GLN A 31 2.50 -6.53 -0.23
CA GLN A 31 1.49 -7.39 0.41
C GLN A 31 0.77 -6.66 1.55
N ALA A 32 1.52 -5.96 2.40
CA ALA A 32 0.95 -5.15 3.49
C ALA A 32 -0.01 -4.09 2.94
N LEU A 33 0.42 -3.35 1.90
CA LEU A 33 -0.40 -2.31 1.27
C LEU A 33 -1.69 -2.88 0.64
N ILE A 34 -1.62 -4.04 -0.01
CA ILE A 34 -2.82 -4.69 -0.58
C ILE A 34 -3.82 -5.05 0.52
N LEU A 35 -3.35 -5.54 1.66
CA LEU A 35 -4.22 -5.87 2.79
C LEU A 35 -4.88 -4.60 3.36
N ALA A 36 -4.09 -3.55 3.60
CA ALA A 36 -4.57 -2.24 4.03
C ALA A 36 -5.69 -1.69 3.13
N MET A 37 -5.46 -1.68 1.82
CA MET A 37 -6.46 -1.22 0.84
C MET A 37 -7.74 -2.07 0.85
N LYS A 38 -7.64 -3.38 1.09
CA LYS A 38 -8.82 -4.25 1.20
C LYS A 38 -9.62 -3.92 2.46
N ILE A 39 -8.95 -3.69 3.59
CA ILE A 39 -9.60 -3.30 4.85
C ILE A 39 -10.32 -1.97 4.68
N ALA A 40 -9.66 -0.95 4.12
CA ALA A 40 -10.26 0.36 3.86
C ALA A 40 -11.52 0.25 2.98
N LYS A 41 -11.45 -0.52 1.87
CA LYS A 41 -12.60 -0.75 1.00
C LYS A 41 -13.75 -1.46 1.69
N LEU A 42 -13.46 -2.43 2.56
CA LEU A 42 -14.51 -3.12 3.32
C LEU A 42 -15.15 -2.22 4.36
N ARG A 43 -14.35 -1.38 5.03
CA ARG A 43 -14.81 -0.37 5.98
C ARG A 43 -15.80 0.59 5.30
N GLU A 44 -15.42 1.13 4.14
CA GLU A 44 -16.27 2.02 3.35
C GLU A 44 -17.55 1.34 2.87
N LYS A 45 -17.47 0.10 2.38
CA LYS A 45 -18.65 -0.71 2.01
C LYS A 45 -19.61 -0.96 3.16
N LYS A 46 -19.11 -0.94 4.39
CA LYS A 46 -19.91 -1.07 5.62
C LYS A 46 -20.32 0.30 6.19
N SER A 47 -20.00 1.39 5.50
CA SER A 47 -20.27 2.77 5.93
C SER A 47 -19.69 3.09 7.32
N LEU A 48 -18.55 2.50 7.65
CA LEU A 48 -17.85 2.72 8.91
C LEU A 48 -16.82 3.85 8.77
N SER A 49 -16.74 4.73 9.76
CA SER A 49 -15.59 5.60 9.94
C SER A 49 -14.39 4.83 10.48
N GLN A 50 -13.18 5.38 10.35
CA GLN A 50 -11.98 4.79 10.94
C GLN A 50 -12.12 4.62 12.46
N LEU A 51 -12.76 5.58 13.15
CA LEU A 51 -13.05 5.49 14.58
C LEU A 51 -14.01 4.34 14.90
N GLN A 52 -15.03 4.11 14.07
CA GLN A 52 -15.98 3.01 14.27
C GLN A 52 -15.30 1.66 14.03
N LEU A 53 -14.47 1.53 12.99
CA LEU A 53 -13.68 0.32 12.77
C LEU A 53 -12.71 0.06 13.92
N ALA A 54 -12.03 1.10 14.41
CA ALA A 54 -11.11 1.00 15.54
C ALA A 54 -11.79 0.45 16.79
N LYS A 55 -13.00 0.95 17.10
CA LYS A 55 -13.81 0.44 18.22
C LYS A 55 -14.17 -1.04 18.05
N LEU A 56 -14.54 -1.49 16.85
CA LEU A 56 -14.85 -2.89 16.58
C LEU A 56 -13.63 -3.80 16.68
N MET A 57 -12.45 -3.30 16.29
CA MET A 57 -11.19 -4.05 16.33
C MET A 57 -10.47 -3.97 17.68
N GLY A 58 -10.99 -3.20 18.65
CA GLY A 58 -10.34 -3.01 19.94
C GLY A 58 -9.00 -2.26 19.86
N THR A 59 -8.87 -1.34 18.91
CA THR A 59 -7.63 -0.56 18.69
C THR A 59 -7.91 0.94 18.60
N SER A 60 -6.88 1.76 18.38
CA SER A 60 -7.00 3.21 18.24
C SER A 60 -7.31 3.64 16.80
N GLN A 61 -7.96 4.80 16.64
CA GLN A 61 -8.20 5.37 15.30
C GLN A 61 -6.87 5.65 14.58
N GLN A 62 -5.82 6.06 15.29
CA GLN A 62 -4.50 6.31 14.73
C GLN A 62 -3.87 5.02 14.18
N ALA A 63 -4.07 3.88 14.85
CA ALA A 63 -3.61 2.59 14.35
C ALA A 63 -4.33 2.19 13.05
N ILE A 64 -5.66 2.40 12.97
CA ILE A 64 -6.41 2.19 11.73
C ILE A 64 -5.95 3.15 10.62
N SER A 65 -5.70 4.41 10.96
CA SER A 65 -5.20 5.41 9.99
C SER A 65 -3.87 4.99 9.38
N ARG A 66 -2.88 4.62 10.21
CA ARG A 66 -1.57 4.14 9.76
C ARG A 66 -1.66 2.87 8.92
N LEU A 67 -2.51 1.94 9.36
CA LEU A 67 -2.78 0.71 8.62
C LEU A 67 -3.30 1.05 7.22
N GLU A 68 -4.31 1.92 7.11
CA GLU A 68 -4.92 2.27 5.81
C GLU A 68 -4.03 3.15 4.92
N SER A 69 -3.13 3.97 5.49
CA SER A 69 -2.16 4.77 4.73
C SER A 69 -0.94 3.97 4.26
N GLY A 70 -0.71 2.78 4.84
CA GLY A 70 0.51 2.01 4.60
C GLY A 70 1.75 2.64 5.24
N GLU A 71 1.57 3.43 6.30
CA GLU A 71 2.66 4.07 7.05
C GLU A 71 3.02 3.21 8.27
N TYR A 72 4.06 2.39 8.13
CA TYR A 72 4.70 1.65 9.21
C TYR A 72 6.20 1.55 9.01
#